data_AF-A0A3S4FY71-F1
#
_entry.id   AF-A0A3S4FY71-F1
#
_cell.length_a   1.000
_cell.length_b   1.000
_cell.length_c   1.000
_cell.angle_alpha   90.00
_cell.angle_beta   90.00
_cell.angle_gamma   90.00
#
_symmetry.space_group_name_H-M   'P 1'
#
loop_
_entity.id
_entity.type
_entity.pdbx_description
1 polymer ?
#
loop_
_entity_poly.entity_id
_entity_poly.type
_entity_poly.pdbx_seq_one_letter_code
_entity_poly.pdbx_strand_id
1 'polypeptide(L)' 'MIAELLREFPQFDWQVAVADLEQSEAIGDRFNVRRFPATLVFTDGELRGALSGIHPWAELLTLMRSMVDTPAAQETAQ' A
#
# COMPACT_ATOMS: atom_id res chain seq x y z
N MET A 1 1.58 12.14 8.02
CA MET A 1 1.07 12.00 6.64
C MET A 1 0.36 10.68 6.38
N ILE A 2 0.92 9.52 6.79
CA ILE A 2 0.22 8.25 6.53
C ILE A 2 -1.11 8.15 7.29
N ALA A 3 -1.15 8.55 8.57
CA ALA A 3 -2.38 8.51 9.36
C ALA A 3 -3.49 9.40 8.78
N GLU A 4 -3.12 10.57 8.24
CA GLU A 4 -4.03 11.45 7.52
C GLU A 4 -4.52 10.80 6.23
N LEU A 5 -3.64 10.14 5.48
CA LEU A 5 -4.00 9.46 4.24
C LEU A 5 -5.02 8.35 4.51
N LEU A 6 -4.79 7.54 5.55
CA LEU A 6 -5.68 6.44 5.92
C LEU A 6 -7.09 6.93 6.34
N ARG A 7 -7.20 8.12 6.95
CA ARG A 7 -8.49 8.72 7.34
C ARG A 7 -9.39 9.06 6.14
N GLU A 8 -8.81 9.28 4.96
CA GLU A 8 -9.56 9.53 3.73
C GLU A 8 -10.20 8.25 3.15
N PHE A 9 -9.86 7.08 3.70
CA PHE A 9 -10.40 5.78 3.32
C PHE A 9 -10.99 5.04 4.53
N PRO A 10 -12.05 5.59 5.17
CA PRO A 10 -12.61 5.07 6.42
C PRO A 10 -13.36 3.74 6.28
N GLN A 11 -13.57 3.26 5.04
CA GLN A 11 -14.19 1.96 4.79
C GLN A 11 -13.30 0.76 5.18
N PHE A 12 -12.02 1.01 5.49
CA PHE A 12 -11.08 -0.01 5.97
C PHE A 12 -10.63 0.31 7.40
N ASP A 13 -10.49 -0.74 8.21
CA ASP A 13 -9.85 -0.65 9.53
C ASP A 13 -8.34 -0.89 9.40
N TRP A 14 -7.61 0.17 9.07
CA TRP A 14 -6.20 0.07 8.70
C TRP A 14 -5.30 -0.32 9.87
N GLN A 15 -4.49 -1.35 9.66
CA GLN A 15 -3.34 -1.66 10.52
C GLN A 15 -2.05 -1.20 9.84
N VAL A 16 -1.14 -0.61 10.61
CA VAL A 16 0.13 -0.08 10.09
C VAL A 16 1.27 -0.84 10.70
N ALA A 17 2.16 -1.35 9.84
CA ALA A 17 3.44 -1.92 10.22
C ALA A 17 4.57 -1.03 9.68
N VAL A 18 5.70 -1.05 10.38
CA VAL A 18 6.95 -0.42 9.94
C VAL A 18 8.05 -1.47 9.98
N ALA A 19 8.91 -1.44 8.97
CA ALA A 19 10.07 -2.31 8.87
C ALA A 19 11.33 -1.47 9.12
N ASP A 20 12.32 -2.07 9.80
CA ASP A 20 13.67 -1.50 9.85
C ASP A 20 14.37 -1.64 8.48
N LEU A 21 15.64 -1.22 8.38
CA LEU A 21 16.37 -1.22 7.12
C LEU A 21 16.49 -2.64 6.52
N GLU A 22 16.94 -3.61 7.31
CA GLU A 22 17.16 -4.99 6.83
C GLU A 22 15.84 -5.63 6.38
N GLN A 23 14.78 -5.46 7.17
CA GLN A 23 13.46 -5.96 6.80
C GLN A 23 12.88 -5.20 5.60
N SER A 24 13.14 -3.90 5.48
CA SER A 24 12.69 -3.12 4.31
C SER A 24 13.32 -3.59 3.01
N GLU A 25 14.61 -3.96 3.03
CA GLU A 25 15.30 -4.55 1.87
C GLU A 25 14.69 -5.91 1.50
N ALA A 26 14.55 -6.81 2.47
CA ALA A 26 13.98 -8.15 2.24
C ALA A 26 12.51 -8.09 1.75
N ILE A 27 11.70 -7.22 2.35
CA ILE A 27 10.31 -6.96 1.91
C ILE A 27 10.30 -6.33 0.52
N GLY A 28 11.23 -5.41 0.25
CA GLY A 28 11.38 -4.77 -1.04
C GLY A 28 11.67 -5.76 -2.16
N ASP A 29 12.59 -6.69 -1.94
CA ASP A 29 12.87 -7.78 -2.88
C ASP A 29 11.64 -8.67 -3.11
N ARG A 30 10.94 -9.06 -2.03
CA ARG A 30 9.74 -9.91 -2.11
C ARG A 30 8.60 -9.28 -2.92
N PHE A 31 8.39 -7.97 -2.77
CA PHE A 31 7.28 -7.25 -3.40
C PHE A 31 7.72 -6.35 -4.58
N ASN A 32 8.96 -6.54 -5.06
CA ASN A 32 9.56 -5.80 -6.16
C ASN A 32 9.50 -4.27 -6.00
N VAL A 33 9.70 -3.77 -4.77
CA VAL A 33 9.86 -2.34 -4.47
C VAL A 33 11.31 -1.95 -4.65
N ARG A 34 11.59 -1.10 -5.63
CA ARG A 34 12.96 -0.67 -5.99
C ARG A 34 13.30 0.75 -5.58
N ARG A 35 12.32 1.51 -5.09
CA ARG A 35 12.48 2.92 -4.73
C ARG A 35 11.90 3.15 -3.33
N PHE A 36 12.77 3.55 -2.42
CA PHE A 36 12.42 3.95 -1.07
C PHE A 36 12.38 5.49 -0.94
N PRO A 37 11.62 6.05 0.01
CA PRO A 37 10.66 5.35 0.89
C PRO A 37 9.46 4.82 0.10
N ALA A 38 8.85 3.75 0.59
CA ALA A 38 7.67 3.15 -0.02
C ALA A 38 6.69 2.67 1.04
N THR A 39 5.40 2.80 0.74
CA THR A 39 4.31 2.21 1.52
C THR A 39 3.64 1.13 0.69
N LEU A 40 3.67 -0.11 1.16
CA LEU A 40 2.89 -1.20 0.58
C LEU A 40 1.44 -1.10 1.06
N VAL A 41 0.48 -1.29 0.14
CA VAL A 41 -0.95 -1.27 0.45
C VAL A 41 -1.49 -2.68 0.29
N PHE A 42 -2.07 -3.20 1.36
CA PHE A 42 -2.74 -4.49 1.38
C PHE A 42 -4.20 -4.30 1.76
N THR A 43 -5.11 -4.96 1.05
CA THR A 43 -6.53 -5.09 1.45
C THR A 43 -7.02 -6.50 1.16
N ASP A 44 -7.85 -7.04 2.04
CA ASP A 44 -8.31 -8.43 2.00
C ASP A 44 -7.17 -9.48 2.02
N GLY A 45 -6.04 -9.14 2.65
CA GLY A 45 -4.84 -10.00 2.69
C GLY A 45 -3.97 -9.95 1.43
N GLU A 46 -4.43 -9.27 0.38
CA GLU A 46 -3.76 -9.20 -0.93
C GLU A 46 -3.01 -7.89 -1.15
N LEU A 47 -1.86 -7.97 -1.81
CA LEU A 47 -1.09 -6.77 -2.20
C LEU A 47 -1.83 -6.02 -3.31
N ARG A 48 -2.12 -4.74 -3.08
CA ARG A 48 -2.75 -3.85 -4.07
C ARG A 48 -1.73 -3.00 -4.82
N GLY A 49 -0.60 -2.71 -4.20
CA GLY A 49 0.48 -1.96 -4.82
C GLY A 49 1.42 -1.32 -3.82
N ALA A 50 2.30 -0.46 -4.34
CA ALA A 50 3.28 0.28 -3.56
C ALA A 50 3.23 1.77 -3.92
N LEU A 51 3.04 2.64 -2.92
CA LEU A 51 3.24 4.07 -3.04
C LEU A 51 4.73 4.37 -2.84
N SER A 52 5.49 4.48 -3.93
CA SER A 52 6.94 4.67 -3.87
C SER A 52 7.32 6.13 -4.13
N GLY A 53 8.20 6.69 -3.30
CA GLY A 53 8.67 8.08 -3.39
C GLY A 53 7.77 9.09 -2.67
N ILE A 54 8.05 10.36 -2.90
CA ILE A 54 7.34 11.49 -2.28
C ILE A 54 6.42 12.11 -3.32
N HIS A 55 5.14 12.26 -2.98
CA HIS A 55 4.09 12.79 -3.86
C HIS A 55 3.36 13.96 -3.19
N PRO A 56 2.86 14.93 -3.98
CA PRO A 56 1.87 15.90 -3.49
C PRO A 56 0.60 15.20 -2.98
N TRP A 57 -0.11 15.83 -2.05
CA TRP A 57 -1.26 15.23 -1.37
C TRP A 57 -2.36 14.73 -2.33
N ALA A 58 -2.74 15.55 -3.32
CA ALA A 58 -3.79 15.18 -4.27
C ALA A 58 -3.40 13.98 -5.17
N GLU A 59 -2.14 13.89 -5.55
CA GLU A 59 -1.60 12.76 -6.32
C GLU A 59 -1.56 11.49 -5.46
N LEU A 60 -1.12 11.61 -4.20
CA LEU A 60 -1.12 10.51 -3.24
C LEU A 60 -2.52 9.92 -3.03
N LEU A 61 -3.55 10.76 -2.88
CA LEU A 61 -4.94 10.31 -2.77
C LEU A 61 -5.43 9.60 -4.02
N THR A 62 -5.06 10.13 -5.20
CA THR A 62 -5.43 9.53 -6.49
C THR A 62 -4.78 8.15 -6.65
N LEU A 63 -3.49 8.03 -6.31
CA LEU A 63 -2.76 6.76 -6.36
C LEU A 63 -3.30 5.73 -5.38
N MET A 64 -3.61 6.13 -4.14
CA MET A 64 -4.19 5.19 -3.17
C MET A 64 -5.59 4.74 -3.58
N ARG A 65 -6.42 5.65 -4.09
CA ARG A 65 -7.77 5.33 -4.57
C ARG A 65 -7.77 4.30 -5.68
N SER A 66 -6.88 4.43 -6.67
CA SER A 66 -6.80 3.45 -7.76
C SER A 66 -6.41 2.04 -7.29
N MET A 67 -5.61 1.93 -6.21
CA MET A 67 -5.23 0.65 -5.62
C MET A 67 -6.39 0.00 -4.87
N VAL A 68 -7.15 0.76 -4.10
CA VAL A 68 -8.22 0.21 -3.24
C VAL A 68 -9.56 0.04 -3.95
N ASP A 69 -9.80 0.74 -5.06
CA ASP A 69 -11.02 0.60 -5.88
C ASP A 69 -10.96 -0.61 -6.82
N THR A 70 -9.77 -1.20 -7.02
CA THR A 70 -9.62 -2.41 -7.84
C THR A 70 -10.13 -3.62 -7.03
N PRO A 71 -11.15 -4.37 -7.52
CA PRO A 71 -11.62 -5.56 -6.82
C PRO A 71 -10.48 -6.55 -6.60
N ALA A 72 -10.41 -7.18 -5.43
CA ALA A 72 -9.50 -8.32 -5.24
C ALA A 72 -9.84 -9.34 -6.33
N ALA A 73 -8.84 -9.84 -7.04
CA ALA A 73 -9.04 -10.96 -7.94
C ALA A 73 -9.68 -12.08 -7.12
N GLN A 74 -10.95 -12.39 -7.39
CA GLN A 74 -11.61 -13.50 -6.72
C GLN A 74 -10.89 -14.76 -7.16
N GLU A 75 -10.15 -15.41 -6.26
CA GLU A 75 -9.75 -16.79 -6.44
C GLU A 75 -11.04 -17.59 -6.63
N THR A 76 -11.26 -18.03 -7.87
CA THR A 76 -12.28 -19.03 -8.18
C THR A 76 -11.80 -20.32 -7.54
N ALA A 77 -12.33 -20.63 -6.36
CA ALA A 77 -12.21 -21.95 -5.78
C ALA A 77 -12.77 -22.96 -6.81
N GLN A 78 -11.89 -23.77 -7.39
CA GLN A 78 -12.23 -25.00 -8.13
C GLN A 78 -12.01 -26.20 -7.21
#